data_AF-A0A7X8FL67-F1
#
_entry.id   AF-A0A7X8FL67-F1
#
_cell.length_a   1.000
_cell.length_b   1.000
_cell.length_c   1.000
_cell.angle_alpha   90.00
_cell.angle_beta   90.00
_cell.angle_gamma   90.00
#
_symmetry.space_group_name_H-M   'P 1'
#
loop_
_entity.id
_entity.type
_entity.pdbx_description
1 polymer ?
#
loop_
_entity_poly.entity_id
_entity_poly.type
_entity_poly.pdbx_seq_one_letter_code
_entity_poly.pdbx_strand_id
1 'polypeptide(L)'
;MKYISTRGGEVVSGLEAVWRGISSEGGLYIPQALPQPLPYQELMGRSLEELMAEFFYRFLPDLSLDDWKALLSHALRSLKEGPESFELPLARVNNYLDRYYLLLADDLPTGSLSDLSGAILRTLLEWTGDKDPRPGRPLVLAMVGEDQAASSLSWAQDLPYLVLMSQNSIRSREIARLPAARDQLLSFSESFDERYREFTRLASDPSFDSQLRDRGFKPVFV
;
A
#
# COMPACT_ATOMS: atom_id res chain seq x y z
N MET A 1 15.84 5.88 9.21
CA MET A 1 14.62 6.52 9.73
C MET A 1 14.03 5.59 10.78
N LYS A 2 13.39 6.13 11.82
CA LYS A 2 12.64 5.33 12.80
C LYS A 2 11.17 5.76 12.77
N TYR A 3 10.29 4.86 13.17
CA TYR A 3 8.85 5.08 13.16
C TYR A 3 8.26 4.92 14.56
N ILE A 4 7.29 5.76 14.89
CA ILE A 4 6.56 5.77 16.16
C ILE A 4 5.08 5.56 15.89
N SER A 5 4.39 4.90 16.82
CA SER A 5 2.93 4.79 16.75
C SER A 5 2.27 6.07 17.26
N THR A 6 1.19 6.49 16.61
CA THR A 6 0.35 7.62 17.05
C THR A 6 -0.33 7.40 18.39
N ARG A 7 -0.30 6.18 18.94
CA ARG A 7 -0.83 5.84 20.27
C ARG A 7 0.26 5.53 21.30
N GLY A 8 1.52 5.83 20.99
CA GLY A 8 2.66 5.46 21.83
C GLY A 8 3.08 4.01 21.64
N GLY A 9 4.05 3.55 22.43
CA GLY A 9 4.62 2.21 22.31
C GLY A 9 6.04 2.22 21.73
N GLU A 10 6.44 1.07 21.17
CA GLU A 10 7.81 0.86 20.71
C GLU A 10 8.17 1.65 19.45
N VAL A 11 9.41 2.14 19.43
CA VAL A 11 10.01 2.75 18.24
C VAL A 11 10.59 1.64 17.36
N VAL A 12 10.11 1.55 16.13
CA VAL A 12 10.46 0.46 15.20
C VAL A 12 11.25 0.98 13.99
N SER A 13 11.85 0.06 13.22
CA SER A 13 12.40 0.41 11.90
C SER A 13 11.25 0.70 10.90
N GLY A 14 11.57 1.34 9.77
CA GLY A 14 10.53 1.58 8.77
C GLY A 14 10.03 0.30 8.13
N LEU A 15 10.93 -0.66 7.88
CA LEU A 15 10.55 -1.93 7.27
C LEU A 15 9.67 -2.75 8.22
N GLU A 16 9.99 -2.73 9.52
CA GLU A 16 9.13 -3.34 10.54
C GLU A 16 7.75 -2.66 10.62
N ALA A 17 7.69 -1.32 10.51
CA ALA A 17 6.41 -0.60 10.47
C ALA A 17 5.54 -1.02 9.27
N VAL A 18 6.12 -1.14 8.07
CA VAL A 18 5.43 -1.63 6.86
C VAL A 18 4.87 -3.02 7.08
N TRP A 19 5.69 -3.91 7.62
CA TRP A 19 5.37 -5.31 7.79
C TRP A 19 4.39 -5.58 8.95
N ARG A 20 4.32 -4.71 9.96
CA ARG A 20 3.26 -4.74 10.98
C ARG A 20 1.96 -4.12 10.45
N GLY A 21 2.08 -3.01 9.71
CA GLY A 21 0.95 -2.20 9.27
C GLY A 21 0.37 -1.41 10.45
N ILE A 22 -0.71 -1.87 11.07
CA ILE A 22 -1.22 -1.31 12.33
C ILE A 22 -0.27 -1.68 13.49
N SER A 23 -0.01 -0.73 14.39
CA SER A 23 0.86 -0.96 15.56
C SER A 23 0.21 -1.86 16.61
N SER A 24 1.02 -2.40 17.54
CA SER A 24 0.53 -3.20 18.68
C SER A 24 -0.43 -2.44 19.61
N GLU A 25 -0.40 -1.11 19.58
CA GLU A 25 -1.31 -0.24 20.34
C GLU A 25 -2.55 0.17 19.53
N GLY A 26 -2.71 -0.36 18.32
CA GLY A 26 -3.80 -0.05 17.40
C GLY A 26 -3.71 1.34 16.76
N GLY A 27 -2.55 1.99 16.90
CA GLY A 27 -2.21 3.26 16.25
C GLY A 27 -1.53 3.06 14.89
N LEU A 28 -1.34 4.17 14.17
CA LEU A 28 -0.65 4.19 12.88
C LEU A 28 0.82 4.53 13.08
N TYR A 29 1.71 3.97 12.26
CA TYR A 29 3.11 4.36 12.26
C TYR A 29 3.33 5.65 11.47
N ILE A 30 4.05 6.58 12.07
CA ILE A 30 4.53 7.81 11.45
C ILE A 30 6.05 7.92 11.62
N PRO A 31 6.77 8.56 10.69
CA PRO A 31 8.21 8.75 10.86
C PRO A 31 8.47 9.64 12.09
N GLN A 32 9.48 9.29 12.87
CA GLN A 32 9.87 10.03 14.08
C GLN A 32 10.25 11.48 13.77
N ALA A 33 10.77 11.72 12.56
CA ALA A 33 11.02 13.05 12.02
C ALA A 33 10.79 13.02 10.50
N LEU A 34 10.36 14.15 9.94
CA LEU A 34 10.29 14.30 8.48
C LEU A 34 11.69 14.50 7.90
N PRO A 35 12.03 13.85 6.76
CA PRO A 35 13.22 14.20 6.01
C PRO A 35 13.18 15.68 5.60
N GLN A 36 14.36 16.30 5.43
CA GLN A 36 14.44 17.67 4.92
C GLN A 36 13.73 17.78 3.55
N PRO A 37 13.12 18.90 3.15
CA PRO A 37 12.62 19.03 1.78
C PRO A 37 13.78 18.94 0.78
N LEU A 38 13.53 18.37 -0.41
CA LEU A 38 14.46 18.48 -1.53
C LEU A 38 14.34 19.91 -2.10
N PRO A 39 15.46 20.61 -2.37
CA PRO A 39 15.40 21.90 -3.03
C PRO A 39 14.86 21.72 -4.46
N TYR A 40 14.11 22.72 -4.93
CA TYR A 40 13.47 22.67 -6.25
C TYR A 40 14.43 22.32 -7.40
N GLN A 41 15.67 22.81 -7.33
CA GLN A 41 16.68 22.53 -8.35
C GLN A 41 17.04 21.04 -8.45
N GLU A 42 16.94 20.29 -7.35
CA GLU A 42 17.16 18.83 -7.33
C GLU A 42 15.96 18.03 -7.86
N LEU A 43 14.81 18.67 -8.06
CA LEU A 43 13.63 18.04 -8.67
C LEU A 43 13.64 18.15 -10.20
N MET A 44 14.33 19.16 -10.74
CA MET A 44 14.31 19.50 -12.16
C MET A 44 15.08 18.48 -13.01
N GLY A 45 14.47 18.06 -14.12
CA GLY A 45 15.12 17.20 -15.12
C GLY A 45 15.23 15.73 -14.73
N ARG A 46 14.70 15.33 -13.57
CA ARG A 46 14.65 13.93 -13.12
C ARG A 46 13.38 13.25 -13.59
N SER A 47 13.47 11.95 -13.82
CA SER A 47 12.28 11.15 -14.11
C SER A 47 11.40 10.99 -12.86
N LEU A 48 10.12 10.66 -13.06
CA LEU A 48 9.22 10.33 -11.97
C LEU A 48 9.77 9.20 -11.10
N GLU A 49 10.29 8.13 -11.73
CA GLU A 49 10.84 6.97 -11.01
C GLU A 49 12.02 7.36 -10.12
N GLU A 50 12.93 8.22 -10.62
CA GLU A 50 14.07 8.72 -9.85
C GLU A 50 13.61 9.56 -8.65
N LEU A 51 12.62 10.43 -8.85
CA LEU A 51 12.06 11.26 -7.78
C LEU A 51 11.35 10.41 -6.73
N MET A 52 10.59 9.39 -7.16
CA MET A 52 9.94 8.45 -6.25
C MET A 52 10.96 7.63 -5.47
N ALA A 53 12.04 7.15 -6.12
CA ALA A 53 13.07 6.37 -5.44
C ALA A 53 13.77 7.19 -4.36
N GLU A 54 14.11 8.45 -4.66
CA GLU A 54 14.68 9.36 -3.68
C GLU A 54 13.70 9.67 -2.54
N PHE A 55 12.43 9.89 -2.86
CA PHE A 55 11.39 10.09 -1.85
C PHE A 55 11.30 8.89 -0.90
N PHE A 56 11.09 7.68 -1.43
CA PHE A 56 10.93 6.48 -0.61
C PHE A 56 12.20 6.14 0.17
N TYR A 57 13.40 6.27 -0.42
CA TYR A 57 14.67 6.06 0.29
C TYR A 57 14.80 6.94 1.53
N ARG A 58 14.35 8.20 1.46
CA ARG A 58 14.46 9.15 2.58
C ARG A 58 13.49 8.85 3.72
N PHE A 59 12.32 8.30 3.42
CA PHE A 59 11.35 7.86 4.43
C PHE A 59 11.66 6.44 4.95
N LEU A 60 12.08 5.54 4.07
CA LEU A 60 12.34 4.13 4.33
C LEU A 60 13.77 3.73 3.87
N PRO A 61 14.82 4.18 4.59
CA PRO A 61 16.22 3.90 4.25
C PRO A 61 16.68 2.50 4.67
N ASP A 62 15.76 1.66 5.14
CA ASP A 62 15.99 0.22 5.38
C ASP A 62 16.36 -0.51 4.07
N LEU A 63 16.04 0.06 2.91
CA LEU A 63 16.48 -0.37 1.58
C LEU A 63 17.44 0.64 0.97
N SER A 64 18.36 0.18 0.13
CA SER A 64 19.26 1.07 -0.60
C SER A 64 18.51 1.89 -1.66
N LEU A 65 19.08 3.01 -2.11
CA LEU A 65 18.49 3.79 -3.20
C LEU A 65 18.35 2.96 -4.49
N ASP A 66 19.28 2.06 -4.75
CA ASP A 66 19.24 1.20 -5.93
C ASP A 66 18.18 0.08 -5.80
N ASP A 67 17.95 -0.45 -4.59
CA ASP A 67 16.79 -1.30 -4.31
C ASP A 67 15.49 -0.55 -4.63
N TRP A 68 15.36 0.71 -4.19
CA TRP A 68 14.17 1.52 -4.46
C TRP A 68 13.95 1.77 -5.95
N LYS A 69 15.00 2.08 -6.70
CA LYS A 69 14.90 2.23 -8.17
C LYS A 69 14.41 0.95 -8.83
N ALA A 70 14.97 -0.20 -8.46
CA ALA A 70 14.60 -1.48 -9.04
C ALA A 70 13.15 -1.87 -8.69
N LEU A 71 12.78 -1.73 -7.42
CA LEU A 71 11.42 -1.99 -6.91
C LEU A 71 10.39 -1.10 -7.61
N LEU A 72 10.63 0.21 -7.68
CA LEU A 72 9.70 1.14 -8.31
C LEU A 72 9.59 0.92 -9.81
N SER A 73 10.68 0.62 -10.50
CA SER A 73 10.62 0.27 -11.91
C SER A 73 9.75 -0.97 -12.15
N HIS A 74 9.83 -1.97 -11.27
CA HIS A 74 8.95 -3.14 -11.34
C HIS A 74 7.49 -2.80 -11.04
N ALA A 75 7.24 -2.09 -9.94
CA ALA A 75 5.89 -1.70 -9.50
C ALA A 75 5.17 -0.81 -10.54
N LEU A 76 5.88 0.13 -11.15
CA LEU A 76 5.28 1.05 -12.11
C LEU A 76 5.05 0.40 -13.47
N ARG A 77 5.95 -0.48 -13.91
CA ARG A 77 5.74 -1.27 -15.13
C ARG A 77 4.54 -2.21 -15.02
N SER A 78 4.18 -2.69 -13.82
CA SER A 78 2.99 -3.53 -13.67
C SER A 78 1.67 -2.75 -13.87
N LEU A 79 1.70 -1.42 -13.90
CA LEU A 79 0.51 -0.57 -14.05
C LEU A 79 0.12 -0.30 -15.50
N LYS A 80 0.97 -0.64 -16.48
CA LYS A 80 0.69 -0.47 -17.90
C LYS A 80 1.06 -1.72 -18.68
N GLU A 81 0.31 -1.98 -19.74
CA GLU A 81 0.70 -2.98 -20.73
C GLU A 81 1.73 -2.40 -21.70
N GLY A 82 2.81 -3.14 -21.95
CA GLY A 82 3.81 -2.80 -22.97
C GLY A 82 5.19 -2.40 -22.42
N PRO A 83 6.16 -2.12 -23.32
CA PRO A 83 7.55 -1.86 -22.95
C PRO A 83 7.83 -0.40 -22.53
N GLU A 84 6.83 0.48 -22.59
CA GLU A 84 7.00 1.90 -22.31
C GLU A 84 7.23 2.16 -20.82
N SER A 85 8.02 3.19 -20.51
CA SER A 85 8.17 3.68 -19.14
C SER A 85 6.84 4.22 -18.63
N PHE A 86 6.52 3.94 -17.37
CA PHE A 86 5.33 4.49 -16.75
C PHE A 86 5.44 6.01 -16.62
N GLU A 87 4.39 6.71 -17.01
CA GLU A 87 4.20 8.13 -16.77
C GLU A 87 2.87 8.32 -16.04
N LEU A 88 2.81 9.29 -15.11
CA LEU A 88 1.54 9.66 -14.50
C LEU A 88 0.58 10.13 -15.59
N PRO A 89 -0.66 9.64 -15.62
CA PRO A 89 -1.63 10.00 -16.65
C PRO A 89 -2.11 11.44 -16.41
N LEU A 90 -1.34 12.41 -16.92
CA LEU A 90 -1.57 13.83 -16.75
C LEU A 90 -2.04 14.44 -18.06
N ALA A 91 -3.19 15.12 -18.02
CA ALA A 91 -3.72 15.85 -19.17
C ALA A 91 -3.94 17.32 -18.81
N ARG A 92 -3.68 18.23 -19.75
CA ARG A 92 -4.08 19.63 -19.61
C ARG A 92 -5.59 19.73 -19.60
N VAL A 93 -6.15 20.56 -18.71
CA VAL A 93 -7.61 20.78 -18.66
C VAL A 93 -8.13 21.33 -20.00
N ASN A 94 -7.41 22.28 -20.59
CA ASN A 94 -7.64 22.77 -21.95
C ASN A 94 -6.41 23.53 -22.48
N ASN A 95 -6.46 23.97 -23.74
CA ASN A 95 -5.37 24.69 -24.40
C ASN A 95 -5.22 26.17 -23.98
N TYR A 96 -6.17 26.71 -23.20
CA TYR A 96 -6.18 28.11 -22.76
C TYR A 96 -5.65 28.30 -21.33
N LEU A 97 -5.63 27.23 -20.53
CA LEU A 97 -5.21 27.21 -19.13
C LEU A 97 -3.88 26.45 -19.00
N ASP A 98 -2.77 27.17 -19.11
CA ASP A 98 -1.40 26.64 -19.16
C ASP A 98 -0.90 25.94 -17.87
N ARG A 99 -1.57 26.19 -16.75
CA ARG A 99 -1.18 25.70 -15.41
C ARG A 99 -2.13 24.66 -14.80
N TYR A 100 -3.18 24.28 -15.50
CA TYR A 100 -4.21 23.39 -14.96
C TYR A 100 -4.11 22.01 -15.62
N TYR A 101 -3.88 21.00 -14.79
CA TYR A 101 -3.72 19.61 -15.20
C TYR A 101 -4.69 18.73 -14.41
N LEU A 102 -5.19 17.68 -15.06
CA LEU A 102 -5.94 16.59 -14.46
C LEU A 102 -5.03 15.37 -14.36
N LEU A 103 -5.09 14.70 -13.22
CA LEU A 103 -4.56 13.35 -13.06
C LEU A 103 -5.70 12.37 -13.38
N LEU A 104 -5.61 11.75 -14.55
CA LEU A 104 -6.61 10.83 -15.11
C LEU A 104 -6.44 9.43 -14.52
N ALA A 105 -6.91 9.26 -13.28
CA ALA A 105 -6.79 7.99 -12.57
C ALA A 105 -7.51 6.82 -13.28
N ASP A 106 -8.46 7.13 -14.17
CA ASP A 106 -9.17 6.19 -15.04
C ASP A 106 -8.27 5.49 -16.07
N ASP A 107 -7.08 6.02 -16.34
CA ASP A 107 -6.06 5.37 -17.17
C ASP A 107 -5.27 4.28 -16.40
N LEU A 108 -5.52 4.11 -15.09
CA LEU A 108 -4.91 3.06 -14.27
C LEU A 108 -5.75 1.76 -14.30
N PRO A 109 -5.16 0.59 -13.99
CA PRO A 109 -5.81 -0.71 -14.18
C PRO A 109 -7.21 -0.88 -13.57
N THR A 110 -7.45 -0.27 -12.41
CA THR A 110 -8.75 -0.26 -11.73
C THR A 110 -9.37 1.14 -11.70
N GLY A 111 -8.89 2.07 -12.52
CA GLY A 111 -9.38 3.44 -12.57
C GLY A 111 -9.20 4.20 -11.25
N SER A 112 -8.21 3.85 -10.43
CA SER A 112 -7.97 4.47 -9.12
C SER A 112 -6.49 4.74 -8.87
N LEU A 113 -6.20 5.85 -8.17
CA LEU A 113 -4.87 6.13 -7.63
C LEU A 113 -4.38 5.06 -6.65
N SER A 114 -5.30 4.25 -6.12
CA SER A 114 -4.97 3.11 -5.25
C SER A 114 -4.08 2.09 -5.96
N ASP A 115 -4.14 2.01 -7.30
CA ASP A 115 -3.26 1.13 -8.09
C ASP A 115 -1.79 1.47 -7.91
N LEU A 116 -1.45 2.76 -7.85
CA LEU A 116 -0.07 3.19 -7.62
C LEU A 116 0.44 2.72 -6.26
N SER A 117 -0.30 3.00 -5.19
CA SER A 117 0.07 2.56 -3.85
C SER A 117 0.06 1.04 -3.70
N GLY A 118 -0.91 0.36 -4.32
CA GLY A 118 -1.06 -1.09 -4.27
C GLY A 118 0.10 -1.81 -4.95
N ALA A 119 0.48 -1.37 -6.15
CA ALA A 119 1.62 -1.94 -6.86
C ALA A 119 2.94 -1.75 -6.12
N ILE A 120 3.16 -0.56 -5.52
CA ILE A 120 4.37 -0.29 -4.72
C ILE A 120 4.38 -1.15 -3.46
N LEU A 121 3.27 -1.23 -2.71
CA LEU A 121 3.18 -2.03 -1.49
C LEU A 121 3.39 -3.51 -1.81
N ARG A 122 2.70 -4.05 -2.81
CA ARG A 122 2.88 -5.45 -3.26
C ARG A 122 4.35 -5.74 -3.56
N THR A 123 4.95 -4.95 -4.44
CA THR A 123 6.35 -5.17 -4.85
C THR A 123 7.29 -5.04 -3.66
N LEU A 124 7.03 -4.12 -2.73
CA LEU A 124 7.80 -3.98 -1.50
C LEU A 124 7.71 -5.22 -0.60
N LEU A 125 6.51 -5.79 -0.42
CA LEU A 125 6.32 -7.01 0.37
C LEU A 125 6.98 -8.22 -0.29
N GLU A 126 6.91 -8.33 -1.63
CA GLU A 126 7.63 -9.38 -2.37
C GLU A 126 9.15 -9.23 -2.24
N TRP A 127 9.68 -8.02 -2.45
CA TRP A 127 11.12 -7.72 -2.41
C TRP A 127 11.74 -7.90 -1.01
N THR A 128 10.93 -7.71 0.03
CA THR A 128 11.40 -7.73 1.41
C THR A 128 10.89 -8.92 2.21
N GLY A 129 10.18 -9.86 1.57
CA GLY A 129 9.60 -11.04 2.21
C GLY A 129 10.64 -11.83 3.01
N ASP A 130 11.81 -12.06 2.42
CA ASP A 130 12.93 -12.78 3.04
C ASP A 130 13.71 -11.93 4.06
N LYS A 131 13.48 -10.61 4.07
CA LYS A 131 14.16 -9.66 4.96
C LYS A 131 13.37 -9.40 6.25
N ASP A 132 12.11 -9.82 6.35
CA ASP A 132 11.37 -9.70 7.60
C ASP A 132 11.82 -10.79 8.58
N PRO A 133 12.32 -10.44 9.78
CA PRO A 133 12.82 -11.40 10.75
C PRO A 133 11.75 -12.29 11.37
N ARG A 134 10.45 -12.00 11.18
CA ARG A 134 9.34 -12.77 11.75
C ARG A 134 9.04 -14.02 10.90
N PRO A 135 8.90 -15.21 11.53
CA PRO A 135 8.64 -16.46 10.81
C PRO A 135 7.21 -16.52 10.25
N GLY A 136 7.03 -17.31 9.19
CA GLY A 136 5.72 -17.58 8.57
C GLY A 136 5.49 -16.84 7.26
N ARG A 137 4.45 -17.26 6.54
CA ARG A 137 4.04 -16.63 5.28
C ARG A 137 3.26 -15.35 5.56
N PRO A 138 3.56 -14.23 4.89
CA PRO A 138 2.73 -13.04 4.92
C PRO A 138 1.27 -13.35 4.66
N LEU A 139 0.36 -12.75 5.44
CA LEU A 139 -1.08 -12.71 5.18
C LEU A 139 -1.53 -11.25 5.32
N VAL A 140 -1.91 -10.62 4.22
CA VAL A 140 -2.37 -9.22 4.26
C VAL A 140 -3.84 -9.22 4.62
N LEU A 141 -4.15 -8.63 5.77
CA LEU A 141 -5.51 -8.37 6.20
C LEU A 141 -5.75 -6.90 5.89
N ALA A 142 -6.69 -6.58 5.01
CA ALA A 142 -6.93 -5.22 4.57
C ALA A 142 -8.37 -4.81 4.88
N MET A 143 -8.58 -3.68 5.54
CA MET A 143 -9.92 -3.10 5.70
C MET A 143 -9.99 -1.78 4.95
N VAL A 144 -10.62 -1.81 3.77
CA VAL A 144 -10.47 -0.75 2.78
C VAL A 144 -11.80 -0.32 2.15
N GLY A 145 -11.79 0.90 1.61
CA GLY A 145 -12.86 1.39 0.75
C GLY A 145 -12.85 0.71 -0.62
N GLU A 146 -13.88 0.97 -1.41
CA GLU A 146 -14.17 0.23 -2.65
C GLU A 146 -13.08 0.31 -3.70
N ASP A 147 -12.50 1.49 -3.91
CA ASP A 147 -11.43 1.72 -4.87
C ASP A 147 -10.15 0.94 -4.50
N GLN A 148 -9.80 0.96 -3.22
CA GLN A 148 -8.68 0.21 -2.69
C GLN A 148 -8.96 -1.29 -2.67
N ALA A 149 -10.22 -1.72 -2.48
CA ALA A 149 -10.61 -3.12 -2.56
C ALA A 149 -10.46 -3.65 -3.99
N ALA A 150 -10.94 -2.92 -5.00
CA ALA A 150 -10.77 -3.27 -6.40
C ALA A 150 -9.28 -3.40 -6.77
N SER A 151 -8.48 -2.41 -6.38
CA SER A 151 -7.03 -2.45 -6.58
C SER A 151 -6.38 -3.62 -5.83
N SER A 152 -6.61 -3.77 -4.52
CA SER A 152 -5.99 -4.84 -3.74
C SER A 152 -6.33 -6.22 -4.29
N LEU A 153 -7.58 -6.46 -4.69
CA LEU A 153 -8.04 -7.73 -5.25
C LEU A 153 -7.54 -7.99 -6.68
N SER A 154 -7.27 -6.96 -7.49
CA SER A 154 -6.66 -7.15 -8.80
C SER A 154 -5.21 -7.66 -8.68
N TRP A 155 -4.53 -7.26 -7.60
CA TRP A 155 -3.14 -7.63 -7.30
C TRP A 155 -2.98 -8.84 -6.35
N ALA A 156 -4.06 -9.31 -5.74
CA ALA A 156 -4.08 -10.38 -4.72
C ALA A 156 -3.75 -11.80 -5.22
N GLN A 157 -3.23 -11.96 -6.44
CA GLN A 157 -2.90 -13.28 -6.99
C GLN A 157 -1.60 -13.85 -6.41
N ASP A 158 -0.65 -12.98 -6.05
CA ASP A 158 0.72 -13.40 -5.70
C ASP A 158 0.97 -13.47 -4.18
N LEU A 159 0.10 -12.86 -3.38
CA LEU A 159 0.14 -12.88 -1.92
C LEU A 159 -1.26 -13.19 -1.36
N PRO A 160 -1.38 -13.98 -0.27
CA PRO A 160 -2.68 -14.22 0.33
C PRO A 160 -3.19 -12.93 0.96
N TYR A 161 -4.29 -12.41 0.42
CA TYR A 161 -5.01 -11.25 0.93
C TYR A 161 -6.34 -11.69 1.53
N LEU A 162 -6.80 -10.95 2.53
CA LEU A 162 -8.17 -10.96 3.01
C LEU A 162 -8.63 -9.51 3.11
N VAL A 163 -9.49 -9.10 2.18
CA VAL A 163 -10.04 -7.76 2.07
C VAL A 163 -11.40 -7.73 2.76
N LEU A 164 -11.58 -6.81 3.69
CA LEU A 164 -12.84 -6.50 4.35
C LEU A 164 -13.39 -5.19 3.79
N MET A 165 -14.60 -5.23 3.24
CA MET A 165 -15.25 -4.08 2.60
C MET A 165 -16.72 -3.94 3.02
N SER A 166 -17.27 -2.73 2.98
CA SER A 166 -18.71 -2.53 3.17
C SER A 166 -19.53 -3.14 2.02
N GLN A 167 -20.69 -3.75 2.33
CA GLN A 167 -21.60 -4.38 1.37
C GLN A 167 -22.25 -3.40 0.39
N ASN A 168 -22.44 -2.14 0.78
CA ASN A 168 -23.20 -1.16 -0.02
C ASN A 168 -22.34 -0.43 -1.06
N SER A 169 -21.40 -1.16 -1.67
CA SER A 169 -20.43 -0.57 -2.58
C SER A 169 -21.02 -0.26 -3.95
N ILE A 170 -20.75 0.95 -4.47
CA ILE A 170 -21.10 1.37 -5.83
C ILE A 170 -20.36 0.50 -6.86
N ARG A 171 -19.12 0.11 -6.56
CA ARG A 171 -18.26 -0.75 -7.39
C ARG A 171 -18.43 -2.25 -7.15
N SER A 172 -19.40 -2.68 -6.35
CA SER A 172 -19.61 -4.11 -5.98
C SER A 172 -19.64 -5.07 -7.17
N ARG A 173 -20.27 -4.67 -8.29
CA ARG A 173 -20.38 -5.52 -9.49
C ARG A 173 -19.05 -5.74 -10.20
N GLU A 174 -18.19 -4.73 -10.19
CA GLU A 174 -16.85 -4.81 -10.76
C GLU A 174 -15.97 -5.69 -9.89
N ILE A 175 -15.96 -5.41 -8.59
CA ILE A 175 -15.20 -6.16 -7.59
C ILE A 175 -15.57 -7.65 -7.61
N ALA A 176 -16.86 -7.97 -7.67
CA ALA A 176 -17.34 -9.36 -7.72
C ALA A 176 -16.89 -10.15 -8.95
N ARG A 177 -16.39 -9.48 -10.01
CA ARG A 177 -15.86 -10.13 -11.21
C ARG A 177 -14.35 -10.38 -11.13
N LEU A 178 -13.65 -9.79 -10.16
CA LEU A 178 -12.23 -10.03 -9.97
C LEU A 178 -12.01 -11.49 -9.54
N PRO A 179 -11.03 -12.21 -10.11
CA PRO A 179 -10.78 -13.61 -9.77
C PRO A 179 -10.61 -13.87 -8.28
N ALA A 180 -9.88 -13.00 -7.57
CA ALA A 180 -9.60 -13.13 -6.15
C ALA A 180 -10.81 -12.82 -5.25
N ALA A 181 -11.83 -12.12 -5.74
CA ALA A 181 -12.92 -11.63 -4.91
C ALA A 181 -13.75 -12.74 -4.23
N ARG A 182 -13.78 -13.95 -4.78
CA ARG A 182 -14.57 -15.04 -4.18
C ARG A 182 -13.96 -15.57 -2.88
N ASP A 183 -12.65 -15.71 -2.85
CA ASP A 183 -11.94 -16.38 -1.76
C ASP A 183 -11.30 -15.39 -0.79
N GLN A 184 -11.12 -14.14 -1.22
CA GLN A 184 -10.34 -13.13 -0.52
C GLN A 184 -11.15 -11.91 -0.09
N LEU A 185 -12.43 -11.77 -0.47
CA LEU A 185 -13.28 -10.64 -0.07
C LEU A 185 -14.30 -11.08 0.97
N LEU A 186 -14.29 -10.41 2.12
CA LEU A 186 -15.35 -10.44 3.12
C LEU A 186 -16.08 -9.11 3.11
N SER A 187 -17.40 -9.17 3.26
CA SER A 187 -18.22 -7.96 3.28
C SER A 187 -19.01 -7.84 4.58
N PHE A 188 -19.16 -6.60 5.05
CA PHE A 188 -19.90 -6.27 6.28
C PHE A 188 -20.96 -5.21 6.02
N SER A 189 -22.01 -5.19 6.84
CA SER A 189 -23.14 -4.25 6.68
C SER A 189 -23.16 -3.13 7.72
N GLU A 190 -22.35 -3.25 8.78
CA GLU A 190 -22.22 -2.27 9.85
C GLU A 190 -21.42 -1.03 9.40
N SER A 191 -21.31 -0.04 10.30
CA SER A 191 -20.51 1.16 10.06
C SER A 191 -19.05 0.82 9.79
N PHE A 192 -18.46 1.46 8.77
CA PHE A 192 -17.03 1.35 8.47
C PHE A 192 -16.19 1.72 9.69
N ASP A 193 -16.56 2.80 10.41
CA ASP A 193 -15.79 3.26 11.57
C ASP A 193 -15.83 2.24 12.73
N GLU A 194 -16.97 1.58 12.95
CA GLU A 194 -17.12 0.58 14.00
C GLU A 194 -16.28 -0.65 13.69
N ARG A 195 -16.37 -1.15 12.45
CA ARG A 195 -15.57 -2.26 11.97
C ARG A 195 -14.07 -1.95 11.97
N TYR A 196 -13.68 -0.71 11.65
CA TYR A 196 -12.28 -0.29 11.68
C TYR A 196 -11.73 -0.27 13.11
N ARG A 197 -12.54 0.11 14.10
CA ARG A 197 -12.18 0.00 15.52
C ARG A 197 -12.03 -1.46 15.97
N GLU A 198 -12.80 -2.39 15.43
CA GLU A 198 -12.65 -3.82 15.71
C GLU A 198 -11.40 -4.39 15.04
N PHE A 199 -11.17 -4.02 13.78
CA PHE A 199 -10.00 -4.41 13.01
C PHE A 199 -8.68 -3.97 13.68
N THR A 200 -8.61 -2.72 14.12
CA THR A 200 -7.47 -2.20 14.90
C THR A 200 -7.31 -2.90 16.25
N ARG A 201 -8.41 -3.30 16.91
CA ARG A 201 -8.37 -4.11 18.14
C ARG A 201 -7.80 -5.50 17.89
N LEU A 202 -8.20 -6.16 16.79
CA LEU A 202 -7.63 -7.45 16.38
C LEU A 202 -6.14 -7.35 16.06
N ALA A 203 -5.71 -6.29 15.39
CA ALA A 203 -4.29 -6.02 15.12
C ALA A 203 -3.46 -5.85 16.41
N SER A 204 -4.12 -5.46 17.50
CA SER A 204 -3.50 -5.23 18.81
C SER A 204 -3.68 -6.42 19.76
N ASP A 205 -4.34 -7.50 19.33
CA ASP A 205 -4.63 -8.67 20.16
C ASP A 205 -3.53 -9.74 20.03
N PRO A 206 -2.71 -9.96 21.06
CA PRO A 206 -1.63 -10.95 21.02
C PRO A 206 -2.13 -12.39 20.81
N SER A 207 -3.35 -12.71 21.26
CA SER A 207 -3.97 -14.03 21.08
C SER A 207 -4.28 -14.28 19.61
N PHE A 208 -4.82 -13.27 18.92
CA PHE A 208 -5.13 -13.36 17.49
C PHE A 208 -3.85 -13.53 16.66
N ASP A 209 -2.83 -12.73 16.95
CA ASP A 209 -1.52 -12.84 16.31
C ASP A 209 -0.85 -14.21 16.56
N SER A 210 -0.97 -14.76 17.78
CA SER A 210 -0.50 -16.12 18.08
C SER A 210 -1.22 -17.18 17.25
N GLN A 211 -2.56 -17.11 17.15
CA GLN A 211 -3.35 -18.09 16.39
C GLN A 211 -3.00 -18.10 14.89
N LEU A 212 -2.69 -16.94 14.30
CA LEU A 212 -2.25 -16.87 12.91
C LEU A 212 -0.84 -17.45 12.76
N ARG A 213 0.08 -17.13 13.67
CA ARG A 213 1.44 -17.68 13.68
C ARG A 213 1.48 -19.20 13.86
N ASP A 214 0.63 -19.74 14.72
CA ASP A 214 0.48 -21.19 14.91
C ASP A 214 0.02 -21.91 13.64
N ARG A 215 -0.70 -21.19 12.76
CA ARG A 215 -1.09 -21.67 11.42
C ARG A 215 -0.06 -21.38 10.34
N GLY A 216 1.11 -20.85 10.70
CA GLY A 216 2.20 -20.51 9.78
C GLY A 216 2.00 -19.21 9.02
N PHE A 217 1.05 -18.37 9.44
CA PHE A 217 0.80 -17.06 8.85
C PHE A 217 1.34 -15.94 9.72
N LYS A 218 1.65 -14.83 9.07
CA LYS A 218 2.15 -13.63 9.69
C LYS A 218 1.32 -12.46 9.20
N PRO A 219 0.46 -11.88 10.06
CA PRO A 219 -0.45 -10.86 9.63
C PRO A 219 0.26 -9.54 9.31
N VAL A 220 -0.22 -8.89 8.26
CA VAL A 220 0.08 -7.50 7.91
C VAL A 220 -1.26 -6.79 7.86
N PHE A 221 -1.53 -5.89 8.80
CA PHE A 221 -2.82 -5.20 8.89
C PHE A 221 -2.77 -3.87 8.14
N VAL A 222 -3.57 -3.74 7.08
CA VAL A 222 -3.61 -2.57 6.19
C VAL A 222 -4.97 -1.89 6.23
#